data_AF-A0A3D5UNY3-F1
#
_entry.id   AF-A0A3D5UNY3-F1
#
_cell.length_a   1.000
_cell.length_b   1.000
_cell.length_c   1.000
_cell.angle_alpha   90.00
_cell.angle_beta   90.00
_cell.angle_gamma   90.00
#
_symmetry.space_group_name_H-M   'P 1'
#
loop_
_entity.id
_entity.type
_entity.pdbx_description
1 polymer ?
#
loop_
_entity_poly.entity_id
_entity_poly.type
_entity_poly.pdbx_seq_one_letter_code
_entity_poly.pdbx_strand_id
1 'polypeptide(L)'
;MGLSGIEIFKLTPRTNCKECGFPTCMAFSMKVAAGAVEIEKCPYISDEAKEKLSDATAPPMKTIAVGKGDFERKLGGETVLFRHEKTFVNKPLYAVAFCDCMDDATIDQKKENIKTISYERIGEQMEAEAVVVEYCKDKDKFLNLVDDLKGLEKVNVIKCKDAEVAKEAIAKVKDSKPILVGANEENADQMIELAKAEEIVLGLEAPTVESLYALAEKAAKAGVKELILNTTTDALDTTFEQTVEVRRTAIAGEDRTFGYPSIVFANELSDGDAYLETAVASSYVTRYASIIVFDDITYPTALPFFGLRQNIYTDPQKPMRVEPKIYEFANPTEESPVLLTVDFALTYFVVSGEVERSKKPAWLLIPDAGGYSVLTSWAAGKLSASVIKNMVQESGIEEKLSKKRLVLPGKVAVMKGDIEEELPGWEIIVGPDEAMQIPKFLSDLG
;
A
#
# COMPACT_ATOMS: atom_id res chain seq x y z
N MET A 1 9.61 22.67 5.59
CA MET A 1 10.38 23.10 6.80
C MET A 1 9.49 23.12 8.04
N GLY A 2 9.97 22.64 9.20
CA GLY A 2 9.24 22.75 10.49
C GLY A 2 9.32 24.15 11.11
N LEU A 3 8.51 24.41 12.15
CA LEU A 3 8.55 25.70 12.87
C LEU A 3 9.92 25.94 13.50
N SER A 4 10.42 27.16 13.39
CA SER A 4 11.60 27.61 14.14
C SER A 4 11.30 27.65 15.63
N GLY A 5 12.32 27.53 16.48
CA GLY A 5 12.11 27.59 17.93
C GLY A 5 11.52 28.92 18.42
N ILE A 6 11.65 30.01 17.65
CA ILE A 6 10.97 31.28 17.95
C ILE A 6 9.47 31.18 17.67
N GLU A 7 9.07 30.55 16.57
CA GLU A 7 7.66 30.34 16.23
C GLU A 7 6.98 29.40 17.23
N ILE A 8 7.67 28.33 17.64
CA ILE A 8 7.18 27.44 18.69
C ILE A 8 7.05 28.19 20.03
N PHE A 9 8.02 29.04 20.39
CA PHE A 9 7.94 29.84 21.60
C PHE A 9 6.70 30.75 21.61
N LYS A 10 6.27 31.28 20.45
CA LYS A 10 5.07 32.09 20.36
C LYS A 10 3.80 31.32 20.72
N LEU A 11 3.79 30.01 20.48
CA LEU A 11 2.69 29.09 20.78
C LEU A 11 2.70 28.58 22.23
N THR A 12 3.81 28.74 22.97
CA THR A 12 3.88 28.34 24.38
C THR A 12 3.13 29.32 25.30
N PRO A 13 2.76 28.91 26.53
CA PRO A 13 2.19 29.80 27.56
C PRO A 13 3.15 30.88 28.09
N ARG A 14 4.45 30.79 27.74
CA ARG A 14 5.52 31.73 28.15
C ARG A 14 5.67 31.94 29.66
N THR A 15 5.23 30.99 30.48
CA THR A 15 5.29 31.06 31.95
C THR A 15 6.66 30.74 32.54
N ASN A 16 7.51 30.03 31.80
CA ASN A 16 8.81 29.51 32.28
C ASN A 16 8.70 28.71 33.59
N CYS A 17 7.60 27.97 33.80
CA CYS A 17 7.33 27.23 35.05
C CYS A 17 8.28 26.04 35.32
N LYS A 18 9.04 25.60 34.30
CA LYS A 18 9.99 24.46 34.34
C LYS A 18 9.36 23.08 34.56
N GLU A 19 8.04 22.97 34.56
CA GLU A 19 7.32 21.69 34.76
C GLU A 19 7.54 20.69 33.61
N CYS A 20 7.90 21.17 32.41
CA CYS A 20 8.34 20.34 31.30
C CYS A 20 9.80 19.84 31.40
N GLY A 21 10.50 20.19 32.49
CA GLY A 21 11.90 19.82 32.74
C GLY A 21 12.94 20.72 32.04
N PHE A 22 12.52 21.85 31.45
CA PHE A 22 13.41 22.81 30.79
C PHE A 22 13.50 24.13 31.56
N PRO A 23 14.67 24.80 31.56
CA PRO A 23 14.89 26.01 32.36
C PRO A 23 14.04 27.21 31.93
N THR A 24 13.63 27.27 30.66
CA THR A 24 12.74 28.30 30.09
C THR A 24 11.87 27.69 28.98
N CYS A 25 10.72 28.31 28.69
CA CYS A 25 9.88 27.98 27.54
C CYS A 25 10.64 28.12 26.21
N MET A 26 11.60 29.05 26.12
CA MET A 26 12.45 29.21 24.94
C MET A 26 13.41 28.03 24.77
N ALA A 27 14.04 27.55 25.85
CA ALA A 27 14.90 26.38 25.81
C ALA A 27 14.12 25.11 25.43
N PHE A 28 12.88 24.97 25.94
CA PHE A 28 11.95 23.93 25.51
C PHE A 28 11.65 24.05 24.01
N SER A 29 11.25 25.23 23.53
CA SER A 29 10.88 25.47 22.13
C SER A 29 12.02 25.18 21.15
N MET A 30 13.26 25.48 21.51
CA MET A 30 14.44 25.12 20.71
C MET A 30 14.67 23.60 20.62
N LYS A 31 14.35 22.86 21.68
CA LYS A 31 14.44 21.39 21.68
C LYS A 31 13.33 20.74 20.88
N VAL A 32 12.13 21.32 20.92
CA VAL A 32 11.00 20.89 20.09
C VAL A 32 11.29 21.16 18.61
N ALA A 33 11.79 22.35 18.25
CA ALA A 33 12.16 22.68 16.86
C ALA A 33 13.24 21.76 16.28
N ALA A 34 14.13 21.23 17.12
CA ALA A 34 15.15 20.26 16.74
C ALA A 34 14.65 18.80 16.70
N GLY A 35 13.36 18.55 16.98
CA GLY A 35 12.78 17.20 17.05
C GLY A 35 13.28 16.37 18.23
N ALA A 36 13.93 16.98 19.23
CA ALA A 36 14.49 16.26 20.37
C ALA A 36 13.47 16.00 21.48
N VAL A 37 12.32 16.68 21.44
CA VAL A 37 11.28 16.68 22.48
C VAL A 37 9.92 16.93 21.83
N GLU A 38 8.91 16.17 22.25
CA GLU A 38 7.50 16.37 21.86
C GLU A 38 6.90 17.62 22.52
N ILE A 39 6.04 18.36 21.81
CA ILE A 39 5.43 19.60 22.31
C ILE A 39 4.47 19.34 23.49
N GLU A 40 3.91 18.13 23.55
CA GLU A 40 3.01 17.61 24.59
C GLU A 40 3.70 17.52 25.96
N LYS A 41 5.03 17.56 26.01
CA LYS A 41 5.76 17.58 27.28
C LYS A 41 5.52 18.85 28.09
N CYS A 42 4.96 19.91 27.48
CA CYS A 42 4.42 21.05 28.21
C CYS A 42 2.97 20.76 28.62
N PRO A 43 2.66 20.62 29.94
CA PRO A 43 1.31 20.27 30.39
C PRO A 43 0.27 21.38 30.14
N TYR A 44 0.73 22.58 29.79
CA TYR A 44 -0.10 23.77 29.57
C TYR A 44 -0.18 24.18 28.09
N ILE A 45 0.35 23.37 27.17
CA ILE A 45 0.26 23.70 25.74
C ILE A 45 -1.19 23.52 25.25
N SER A 46 -1.70 24.51 24.50
CA SER A 46 -3.05 24.43 23.94
C SER A 46 -3.13 23.41 22.81
N ASP A 47 -4.30 22.83 22.59
CA ASP A 47 -4.51 21.88 21.48
C ASP A 47 -4.30 22.55 20.11
N GLU A 48 -4.65 23.84 19.98
CA GLU A 48 -4.36 24.64 18.79
C GLU A 48 -2.85 24.75 18.49
N ALA A 49 -2.02 24.85 19.54
CA ALA A 49 -0.56 24.91 19.39
C ALA A 49 0.05 23.55 19.01
N LYS A 50 -0.52 22.45 19.51
CA LYS A 50 -0.14 21.09 19.10
C LYS A 50 -0.46 20.87 17.62
N GLU A 51 -1.67 21.25 17.21
CA GLU A 51 -2.13 21.13 15.82
C GLU A 51 -1.24 21.94 14.88
N LYS A 52 -0.94 23.21 15.22
CA LYS A 52 -0.04 24.06 14.41
C LYS A 52 1.37 23.51 14.27
N LEU A 53 1.94 22.93 15.33
CA LEU A 53 3.26 22.32 15.23
C LEU A 53 3.20 21.04 14.40
N SER A 54 2.21 20.19 14.65
CA SER A 54 1.99 18.94 13.92
C SER A 54 1.83 19.20 12.43
N ASP A 55 1.03 20.21 12.05
CA ASP A 55 0.90 20.65 10.68
C ASP A 55 2.24 21.08 10.10
N ALA A 56 3.01 21.92 10.80
CA ALA A 56 4.27 22.43 10.27
C ALA A 56 5.37 21.37 10.13
N THR A 57 5.36 20.29 10.93
CA THR A 57 6.29 19.17 10.83
C THR A 57 5.79 18.05 9.93
N ALA A 58 4.50 18.04 9.58
CA ALA A 58 3.93 17.08 8.64
C ALA A 58 4.62 17.18 7.27
N PRO A 59 4.75 16.05 6.54
CA PRO A 59 5.18 16.07 5.15
C PRO A 59 4.34 17.04 4.30
N PRO A 60 4.90 17.58 3.20
CA PRO A 60 4.15 18.47 2.33
C PRO A 60 2.82 17.87 1.85
N MET A 61 2.81 16.57 1.55
CA MET A 61 1.59 15.80 1.29
C MET A 61 1.03 15.18 2.56
N LYS A 62 -0.19 15.55 2.93
CA LYS A 62 -0.91 15.00 4.08
C LYS A 62 -1.20 13.52 3.91
N THR A 63 -1.21 12.80 5.03
CA THR A 63 -1.81 11.46 5.13
C THR A 63 -3.24 11.63 5.59
N ILE A 64 -4.19 11.02 4.89
CA ILE A 64 -5.59 10.97 5.31
C ILE A 64 -6.02 9.52 5.51
N ALA A 65 -7.00 9.30 6.39
CA ALA A 65 -7.62 7.99 6.60
C ALA A 65 -9.04 7.99 6.01
N VAL A 66 -9.40 6.92 5.30
CA VAL A 66 -10.71 6.71 4.67
C VAL A 66 -11.22 5.32 5.07
N GLY A 67 -12.54 5.13 5.15
CA GLY A 67 -13.06 3.92 5.77
C GLY A 67 -12.99 3.97 7.31
N LYS A 68 -13.45 2.90 7.96
CA LYS A 68 -13.28 2.65 9.40
C LYS A 68 -13.15 1.15 9.69
N GLY A 69 -12.65 0.82 10.88
CA GLY A 69 -12.50 -0.58 11.32
C GLY A 69 -11.48 -1.34 10.48
N ASP A 70 -11.79 -2.60 10.14
CA ASP A 70 -10.90 -3.48 9.36
C ASP A 70 -10.69 -2.98 7.91
N PHE A 71 -11.55 -2.06 7.46
CA PHE A 71 -11.55 -1.49 6.11
C PHE A 71 -11.01 -0.05 6.08
N GLU A 72 -10.47 0.44 7.20
CA GLU A 72 -9.73 1.70 7.19
C GLU A 72 -8.50 1.59 6.28
N ARG A 73 -8.30 2.59 5.43
CA ARG A 73 -7.16 2.70 4.51
C ARG A 73 -6.53 4.08 4.64
N LYS A 74 -5.23 4.18 4.38
CA LYS A 74 -4.47 5.43 4.39
C LYS A 74 -4.09 5.83 2.97
N LEU A 75 -4.18 7.12 2.70
CA LEU A 75 -3.84 7.73 1.41
C LEU A 75 -2.88 8.91 1.62
N GLY A 76 -2.07 9.22 0.60
CA GLY A 76 -1.14 10.37 0.63
C GLY A 76 0.07 10.10 1.52
N GLY A 77 0.57 11.13 2.22
CA GLY A 77 1.71 11.01 3.15
C GLY A 77 3.09 10.91 2.49
N GLU A 78 3.14 11.16 1.19
CA GLU A 78 4.27 10.81 0.38
C GLU A 78 5.34 11.90 0.36
N THR A 79 6.62 11.48 0.25
CA THR A 79 7.76 12.39 0.46
C THR A 79 8.76 12.42 -0.69
N VAL A 80 8.57 11.60 -1.72
CA VAL A 80 9.49 11.49 -2.86
C VAL A 80 8.73 11.47 -4.18
N LEU A 81 9.40 11.90 -5.24
CA LEU A 81 8.91 11.74 -6.62
C LEU A 81 9.31 10.36 -7.15
N PHE A 82 10.54 9.94 -6.88
CA PHE A 82 11.04 8.68 -7.40
C PHE A 82 11.28 7.70 -6.26
N ARG A 83 10.71 6.49 -6.36
CA ARG A 83 10.81 5.49 -5.29
C ARG A 83 12.24 5.17 -4.87
N HIS A 84 13.22 5.24 -5.79
CA HIS A 84 14.63 4.96 -5.48
C HIS A 84 15.31 6.06 -4.65
N GLU A 85 14.68 7.23 -4.46
CA GLU A 85 15.15 8.26 -3.54
C GLU A 85 14.87 7.87 -2.08
N LYS A 86 13.79 7.12 -1.83
CA LYS A 86 13.42 6.59 -0.52
C LYS A 86 12.47 5.40 -0.64
N THR A 87 11.16 5.66 -0.57
CA THR A 87 10.06 4.70 -0.78
C THR A 87 8.77 5.47 -1.02
N PHE A 88 7.84 4.87 -1.76
CA PHE A 88 6.43 5.24 -1.66
C PHE A 88 5.82 4.57 -0.42
N VAL A 89 4.84 5.21 0.22
CA VAL A 89 4.40 4.85 1.57
C VAL A 89 2.98 4.29 1.63
N ASN A 90 2.04 4.81 0.83
CA ASN A 90 0.66 4.36 0.83
C ASN A 90 0.26 3.86 -0.57
N LYS A 91 -0.04 2.56 -0.67
CA LYS A 91 -0.43 1.89 -1.92
C LYS A 91 -1.74 2.50 -2.46
N PRO A 92 -1.89 2.68 -3.79
CA PRO A 92 -3.14 3.17 -4.36
C PRO A 92 -4.25 2.16 -4.11
N LEU A 93 -5.43 2.65 -3.73
CA LEU A 93 -6.61 1.80 -3.62
C LEU A 93 -7.19 1.52 -5.00
N TYR A 94 -7.66 0.29 -5.20
CA TYR A 94 -8.42 -0.06 -6.39
C TYR A 94 -9.91 0.02 -6.08
N ALA A 95 -10.60 0.83 -6.87
CA ALA A 95 -12.02 1.09 -6.73
C ALA A 95 -12.80 0.58 -7.94
N VAL A 96 -14.01 0.07 -7.73
CA VAL A 96 -14.92 -0.35 -8.82
C VAL A 96 -16.08 0.63 -8.91
N ALA A 97 -16.38 1.09 -10.13
CA ALA A 97 -17.43 2.06 -10.40
C ALA A 97 -18.79 1.41 -10.64
N PHE A 98 -19.80 1.99 -10.00
CA PHE A 98 -21.22 1.70 -10.16
C PHE A 98 -21.99 3.01 -10.42
N CYS A 99 -23.09 2.95 -11.18
CA CYS A 99 -24.02 4.08 -11.33
C CYS A 99 -25.47 3.60 -11.26
N ASP A 100 -26.39 4.51 -10.97
CA ASP A 100 -27.84 4.29 -11.11
C ASP A 100 -28.28 4.00 -12.56
N CYS A 101 -27.40 4.26 -13.53
CA CYS A 101 -27.62 3.99 -14.94
C CYS A 101 -27.40 2.53 -15.38
N MET A 102 -26.73 1.70 -14.57
CA MET A 102 -26.48 0.28 -14.85
C MET A 102 -27.71 -0.58 -14.61
N ASP A 103 -27.91 -1.65 -15.35
CA ASP A 103 -28.92 -2.65 -15.03
C ASP A 103 -28.51 -3.52 -13.83
N ASP A 104 -29.51 -4.15 -13.18
CA ASP A 104 -29.30 -4.92 -11.96
C ASP A 104 -28.37 -6.14 -12.18
N ALA A 105 -28.40 -6.76 -13.36
CA ALA A 105 -27.55 -7.91 -13.67
C ALA A 105 -26.07 -7.50 -13.77
N THR A 106 -25.79 -6.34 -14.36
CA THR A 106 -24.44 -5.75 -14.40
C THR A 106 -23.95 -5.41 -12.99
N ILE A 107 -24.80 -4.81 -12.15
CA ILE A 107 -24.47 -4.50 -10.75
C ILE A 107 -24.11 -5.77 -9.98
N ASP A 108 -24.92 -6.81 -10.09
CA ASP A 108 -24.68 -8.08 -9.39
C ASP A 108 -23.41 -8.78 -9.87
N GLN A 109 -23.13 -8.74 -11.18
CA GLN A 109 -21.90 -9.29 -11.74
C GLN A 109 -20.65 -8.59 -11.19
N LYS A 110 -20.63 -7.25 -11.16
CA LYS A 110 -19.50 -6.48 -10.61
C LYS A 110 -19.30 -6.77 -9.11
N LYS A 111 -20.38 -6.88 -8.34
CA LYS A 111 -20.29 -7.28 -6.91
C LYS A 111 -19.68 -8.65 -6.73
N GLU A 112 -20.03 -9.61 -7.58
CA GLU A 112 -19.45 -10.95 -7.52
C GLU A 112 -17.97 -10.92 -7.90
N ASN A 113 -17.61 -10.20 -8.96
CA ASN A 113 -16.21 -10.04 -9.37
C ASN A 113 -15.34 -9.47 -8.23
N ILE A 114 -15.81 -8.44 -7.52
CA ILE A 114 -15.14 -7.89 -6.33
C ILE A 114 -14.88 -8.97 -5.27
N LYS A 115 -15.87 -9.81 -4.97
CA LYS A 115 -15.75 -10.88 -3.94
C LYS A 115 -14.76 -11.97 -4.34
N THR A 116 -14.65 -12.26 -5.64
CA THR A 116 -13.70 -13.28 -6.13
C THR A 116 -12.24 -12.84 -6.01
N ILE A 117 -11.98 -11.54 -5.88
CA ILE A 117 -10.64 -11.00 -5.68
C ILE A 117 -10.31 -11.07 -4.19
N SER A 118 -9.88 -12.25 -3.77
CA SER A 118 -9.44 -12.52 -2.41
C SER A 118 -8.37 -13.61 -2.46
N TYR A 119 -7.11 -13.21 -2.46
CA TYR A 119 -5.98 -14.14 -2.48
C TYR A 119 -4.76 -13.57 -1.76
N GLU A 120 -3.95 -14.45 -1.17
CA GLU A 120 -2.68 -14.06 -0.57
C GLU A 120 -1.57 -14.05 -1.64
N ARG A 121 -0.76 -13.00 -1.64
CA ARG A 121 0.46 -12.92 -2.45
C ARG A 121 1.62 -12.37 -1.60
N ILE A 122 2.61 -13.22 -1.37
CA ILE A 122 3.84 -12.87 -0.62
C ILE A 122 3.49 -12.32 0.79
N GLY A 123 2.59 -13.01 1.51
CA GLY A 123 2.18 -12.62 2.86
C GLY A 123 1.22 -11.42 2.95
N GLU A 124 0.72 -10.93 1.80
CA GLU A 124 -0.25 -9.83 1.75
C GLU A 124 -1.57 -10.30 1.13
N GLN A 125 -2.70 -9.98 1.78
CA GLN A 125 -4.03 -10.21 1.23
C GLN A 125 -4.34 -9.19 0.12
N MET A 126 -4.71 -9.66 -1.05
CA MET A 126 -5.09 -8.85 -2.20
C MET A 126 -6.61 -8.84 -2.36
N GLU A 127 -7.19 -7.64 -2.36
CA GLU A 127 -8.61 -7.40 -2.51
C GLU A 127 -8.85 -6.00 -3.09
N ALA A 128 -9.92 -5.81 -3.86
CA ALA A 128 -10.37 -4.45 -4.19
C ALA A 128 -10.79 -3.73 -2.90
N GLU A 129 -10.36 -2.49 -2.70
CA GLU A 129 -10.49 -1.81 -1.40
C GLU A 129 -11.57 -0.74 -1.36
N ALA A 130 -12.11 -0.32 -2.50
CA ALA A 130 -13.08 0.75 -2.60
C ALA A 130 -14.19 0.46 -3.62
N VAL A 131 -15.33 1.14 -3.43
CA VAL A 131 -16.42 1.18 -4.40
C VAL A 131 -16.81 2.62 -4.65
N VAL A 132 -17.04 2.97 -5.91
CA VAL A 132 -17.57 4.28 -6.31
C VAL A 132 -19.02 4.12 -6.73
N VAL A 133 -19.90 4.96 -6.20
CA VAL A 133 -21.28 5.07 -6.65
C VAL A 133 -21.49 6.45 -7.24
N GLU A 134 -21.76 6.51 -8.53
CA GLU A 134 -22.03 7.74 -9.28
C GLU A 134 -23.53 8.00 -9.40
N TYR A 135 -23.92 9.25 -9.14
CA TYR A 135 -25.25 9.75 -9.42
C TYR A 135 -25.35 10.33 -10.83
N CYS A 136 -26.17 9.71 -11.68
CA CYS A 136 -26.46 10.15 -13.04
C CYS A 136 -27.82 10.85 -13.12
N LYS A 137 -28.92 10.19 -12.74
CA LYS A 137 -30.28 10.73 -12.94
C LYS A 137 -31.36 10.21 -11.99
N ASP A 138 -31.30 8.95 -11.58
CA ASP A 138 -32.30 8.27 -10.77
C ASP A 138 -31.86 8.25 -9.31
N LYS A 139 -32.38 9.20 -8.54
CA LYS A 139 -32.00 9.41 -7.14
C LYS A 139 -32.36 8.22 -6.26
N ASP A 140 -33.53 7.61 -6.45
CA ASP A 140 -33.98 6.51 -5.60
C ASP A 140 -33.11 5.28 -5.84
N LYS A 141 -32.82 4.98 -7.10
CA LYS A 141 -31.92 3.88 -7.45
C LYS A 141 -30.49 4.13 -6.97
N PHE A 142 -29.98 5.36 -7.12
CA PHE A 142 -28.67 5.76 -6.59
C PHE A 142 -28.57 5.55 -5.08
N LEU A 143 -29.55 6.05 -4.31
CA LEU A 143 -29.58 5.91 -2.86
C LEU A 143 -29.71 4.45 -2.39
N ASN A 144 -30.47 3.63 -3.11
CA ASN A 144 -30.56 2.20 -2.84
C ASN A 144 -29.23 1.48 -3.13
N LEU A 145 -28.54 1.85 -4.21
CA LEU A 145 -27.26 1.28 -4.59
C LEU A 145 -26.15 1.62 -3.57
N VAL A 146 -26.14 2.86 -3.04
CA VAL A 146 -25.23 3.25 -1.95
C VAL A 146 -25.46 2.38 -0.69
N ASP A 147 -26.72 2.12 -0.34
CA ASP A 147 -27.08 1.31 0.83
C ASP A 147 -26.67 -0.17 0.66
N ASP A 148 -26.90 -0.71 -0.53
CA ASP A 148 -26.58 -2.09 -0.90
C ASP A 148 -25.07 -2.35 -0.91
N LEU A 149 -24.30 -1.46 -1.57
CA LEU A 149 -22.84 -1.61 -1.68
C LEU A 149 -22.09 -1.43 -0.36
N LYS A 150 -22.72 -0.81 0.66
CA LYS A 150 -22.19 -0.79 2.03
C LYS A 150 -21.90 -2.19 2.57
N GLY A 151 -22.68 -3.20 2.16
CA GLY A 151 -22.52 -4.59 2.56
C GLY A 151 -21.27 -5.29 2.01
N LEU A 152 -20.55 -4.68 1.07
CA LEU A 152 -19.24 -5.19 0.61
C LEU A 152 -18.11 -4.86 1.58
N GLU A 153 -18.38 -4.03 2.59
CA GLU A 153 -17.43 -3.61 3.60
C GLU A 153 -16.14 -3.01 2.97
N LYS A 154 -16.31 -2.07 2.05
CA LYS A 154 -15.19 -1.37 1.37
C LYS A 154 -15.23 0.12 1.68
N VAL A 155 -14.19 0.86 1.27
CA VAL A 155 -14.21 2.32 1.31
C VAL A 155 -15.28 2.82 0.33
N ASN A 156 -16.26 3.57 0.85
CA ASN A 156 -17.34 4.14 0.05
C ASN A 156 -16.92 5.48 -0.54
N VAL A 157 -16.97 5.58 -1.87
CA VAL A 157 -16.78 6.82 -2.63
C VAL A 157 -18.11 7.19 -3.29
N ILE A 158 -18.65 8.35 -2.94
CA ILE A 158 -19.88 8.89 -3.51
C ILE A 158 -19.49 9.93 -4.54
N LYS A 159 -19.79 9.70 -5.83
CA LYS A 159 -19.56 10.67 -6.91
C LYS A 159 -20.87 11.38 -7.23
N CYS A 160 -21.02 12.61 -6.77
CA CYS A 160 -22.26 13.37 -6.91
C CYS A 160 -21.99 14.88 -6.90
N LYS A 161 -22.52 15.60 -7.90
CA LYS A 161 -22.42 17.07 -8.02
C LYS A 161 -23.59 17.82 -7.39
N ASP A 162 -24.72 17.15 -7.16
CA ASP A 162 -25.90 17.73 -6.53
C ASP A 162 -25.75 17.62 -4.99
N ALA A 163 -25.65 18.76 -4.31
CA ALA A 163 -25.37 18.80 -2.87
C ALA A 163 -26.48 18.19 -2.01
N GLU A 164 -27.75 18.29 -2.42
CA GLU A 164 -28.87 17.72 -1.67
C GLU A 164 -28.91 16.20 -1.84
N VAL A 165 -28.67 15.71 -3.05
CA VAL A 165 -28.56 14.26 -3.31
C VAL A 165 -27.33 13.68 -2.59
N ALA A 166 -26.19 14.38 -2.63
CA ALA A 166 -24.97 13.98 -1.94
C ALA A 166 -25.20 13.87 -0.42
N LYS A 167 -25.88 14.83 0.19
CA LYS A 167 -26.21 14.82 1.62
C LYS A 167 -27.02 13.59 2.01
N GLU A 168 -28.03 13.22 1.22
CA GLU A 168 -28.84 12.03 1.46
C GLU A 168 -28.05 10.72 1.29
N ALA A 169 -27.16 10.66 0.30
CA ALA A 169 -26.28 9.50 0.10
C ALA A 169 -25.28 9.35 1.25
N ILE A 170 -24.64 10.45 1.67
CA ILE A 170 -23.69 10.44 2.79
C ILE A 170 -24.37 9.99 4.08
N ALA A 171 -25.61 10.38 4.34
CA ALA A 171 -26.34 9.94 5.53
C ALA A 171 -26.46 8.41 5.67
N LYS A 172 -26.42 7.65 4.56
CA LYS A 172 -26.44 6.17 4.56
C LYS A 172 -25.10 5.52 4.95
N VAL A 173 -24.00 6.21 4.67
CA VAL A 173 -22.62 5.68 4.80
C VAL A 173 -21.73 6.51 5.73
N LYS A 174 -22.24 7.55 6.41
CA LYS A 174 -21.43 8.46 7.25
C LYS A 174 -20.57 7.75 8.30
N ASP A 175 -21.08 6.65 8.87
CA ASP A 175 -20.37 5.89 9.89
C ASP A 175 -19.10 5.22 9.35
N SER A 176 -18.98 5.04 8.03
CA SER A 176 -17.81 4.44 7.37
C SER A 176 -16.75 5.46 6.94
N LYS A 177 -16.85 6.74 7.32
CA LYS A 177 -15.95 7.83 6.85
C LYS A 177 -15.77 7.82 5.31
N PRO A 178 -16.86 8.08 4.55
CA PRO A 178 -16.86 8.02 3.10
C PRO A 178 -16.07 9.17 2.46
N ILE A 179 -15.82 9.06 1.16
CA ILE A 179 -15.30 10.13 0.31
C ILE A 179 -16.45 10.67 -0.53
N LEU A 180 -16.64 12.00 -0.58
CA LEU A 180 -17.58 12.65 -1.49
C LEU A 180 -16.82 13.35 -2.63
N VAL A 181 -16.89 12.84 -3.85
CA VAL A 181 -16.28 13.44 -5.05
C VAL A 181 -17.34 14.19 -5.85
N GLY A 182 -17.01 15.40 -6.32
CA GLY A 182 -17.91 16.20 -7.16
C GLY A 182 -18.02 17.67 -6.75
N ALA A 183 -17.21 18.12 -5.79
CA ALA A 183 -17.10 19.54 -5.46
C ALA A 183 -16.30 20.26 -6.53
N ASN A 184 -16.90 21.27 -7.15
CA ASN A 184 -16.35 22.11 -8.20
C ASN A 184 -16.70 23.59 -7.93
N GLU A 185 -16.31 24.49 -8.83
CA GLU A 185 -16.52 25.93 -8.66
C GLU A 185 -18.00 26.33 -8.44
N GLU A 186 -18.94 25.58 -9.01
CA GLU A 186 -20.37 25.90 -8.98
C GLU A 186 -21.04 25.53 -7.65
N ASN A 187 -20.58 24.47 -6.99
CA ASN A 187 -21.21 23.90 -5.78
C ASN A 187 -20.29 23.90 -4.54
N ALA A 188 -19.07 24.45 -4.65
CA ALA A 188 -18.03 24.36 -3.63
C ALA A 188 -18.51 24.71 -2.22
N ASP A 189 -19.26 25.81 -2.07
CA ASP A 189 -19.66 26.29 -0.74
C ASP A 189 -20.59 25.29 -0.03
N GLN A 190 -21.56 24.74 -0.74
CA GLN A 190 -22.49 23.74 -0.22
C GLN A 190 -21.77 22.43 0.12
N MET A 191 -20.87 21.98 -0.77
CA MET A 191 -20.12 20.74 -0.57
C MET A 191 -19.11 20.85 0.58
N ILE A 192 -18.45 22.01 0.75
CA ILE A 192 -17.56 22.29 1.88
C ILE A 192 -18.34 22.30 3.21
N GLU A 193 -19.51 22.93 3.25
CA GLU A 193 -20.36 22.92 4.44
C GLU A 193 -20.78 21.49 4.81
N LEU A 194 -21.21 20.69 3.83
CA LEU A 194 -21.55 19.28 4.02
C LEU A 194 -20.35 18.48 4.55
N ALA A 195 -19.17 18.63 3.94
CA ALA A 195 -17.97 17.91 4.34
C ALA A 195 -17.56 18.18 5.78
N LYS A 196 -17.68 19.45 6.22
CA LYS A 196 -17.40 19.84 7.59
C LYS A 196 -18.45 19.34 8.58
N ALA A 197 -19.73 19.41 8.21
CA ALA A 197 -20.82 19.01 9.07
C ALA A 197 -20.81 17.50 9.36
N GLU A 198 -20.47 16.69 8.35
CA GLU A 198 -20.47 15.22 8.45
C GLU A 198 -19.07 14.63 8.71
N GLU A 199 -18.03 15.48 8.80
CA GLU A 199 -16.63 15.09 9.00
C GLU A 199 -16.13 14.03 8.00
N ILE A 200 -16.47 14.23 6.73
CA ILE A 200 -16.11 13.32 5.61
C ILE A 200 -14.94 13.87 4.79
N VAL A 201 -14.35 13.01 3.96
CA VAL A 201 -13.30 13.42 3.01
C VAL A 201 -13.95 14.03 1.77
N LEU A 202 -13.52 15.24 1.39
CA LEU A 202 -14.05 15.95 0.24
C LEU A 202 -13.15 15.85 -0.99
N GLY A 203 -13.68 15.28 -2.07
CA GLY A 203 -13.09 15.18 -3.39
C GLY A 203 -13.41 16.40 -4.26
N LEU A 204 -12.36 17.11 -4.67
CA LEU A 204 -12.42 18.31 -5.48
C LEU A 204 -12.15 17.97 -6.94
N GLU A 205 -12.89 18.58 -7.87
CA GLU A 205 -12.70 18.45 -9.30
C GLU A 205 -12.70 19.83 -9.96
N ALA A 206 -11.87 19.99 -10.99
CA ALA A 206 -11.82 21.21 -11.79
C ALA A 206 -11.21 20.89 -13.17
N PRO A 207 -11.49 21.70 -14.20
CA PRO A 207 -11.01 21.43 -15.55
C PRO A 207 -9.49 21.60 -15.71
N THR A 208 -8.84 22.41 -14.86
CA THR A 208 -7.40 22.69 -14.94
C THR A 208 -6.71 22.52 -13.59
N VAL A 209 -5.39 22.35 -13.60
CA VAL A 209 -4.60 22.26 -12.38
C VAL A 209 -4.66 23.55 -11.56
N GLU A 210 -4.75 24.72 -12.20
CA GLU A 210 -4.84 26.02 -11.53
C GLU A 210 -6.20 26.22 -10.85
N SER A 211 -7.29 25.83 -11.53
CA SER A 211 -8.64 25.90 -10.94
C SER A 211 -8.80 24.90 -9.79
N LEU A 212 -8.21 23.71 -9.93
CA LEU A 212 -8.16 22.72 -8.85
C LEU A 212 -7.37 23.25 -7.65
N TYR A 213 -6.27 23.99 -7.88
CA TYR A 213 -5.49 24.64 -6.82
C TYR A 213 -6.31 25.69 -6.07
N ALA A 214 -6.98 26.57 -6.80
CA ALA A 214 -7.84 27.60 -6.21
C ALA A 214 -8.96 26.96 -5.36
N LEU A 215 -9.53 25.85 -5.82
CA LEU A 215 -10.58 25.13 -5.10
C LEU A 215 -10.04 24.44 -3.83
N ALA A 216 -8.86 23.81 -3.91
CA ALA A 216 -8.18 23.23 -2.76
C ALA A 216 -7.84 24.29 -1.70
N GLU A 217 -7.34 25.45 -2.13
CA GLU A 217 -7.07 26.58 -1.25
C GLU A 217 -8.36 27.10 -0.57
N LYS A 218 -9.44 27.23 -1.34
CA LYS A 218 -10.76 27.65 -0.83
C LYS A 218 -11.27 26.68 0.25
N ALA A 219 -11.27 25.37 -0.03
CA ALA A 219 -11.74 24.35 0.89
C ALA A 219 -10.88 24.28 2.17
N ALA A 220 -9.56 24.35 2.03
CA ALA A 220 -8.64 24.37 3.17
C ALA A 220 -8.84 25.63 4.05
N LYS A 221 -8.96 26.83 3.44
CA LYS A 221 -9.24 28.09 4.18
C LYS A 221 -10.59 28.06 4.88
N ALA A 222 -11.58 27.38 4.31
CA ALA A 222 -12.87 27.16 4.93
C ALA A 222 -12.83 26.13 6.08
N GLY A 223 -11.69 25.46 6.28
CA GLY A 223 -11.45 24.54 7.40
C GLY A 223 -11.70 23.07 7.09
N VAL A 224 -11.83 22.67 5.82
CA VAL A 224 -11.86 21.25 5.43
C VAL A 224 -10.45 20.68 5.57
N LYS A 225 -10.28 19.69 6.45
CA LYS A 225 -8.95 19.15 6.79
C LYS A 225 -8.47 18.08 5.83
N GLU A 226 -9.40 17.27 5.32
CA GLU A 226 -9.14 16.10 4.49
C GLU A 226 -9.75 16.28 3.11
N LEU A 227 -8.88 16.41 2.11
CA LEU A 227 -9.27 16.55 0.71
C LEU A 227 -8.70 15.40 -0.12
N ILE A 228 -9.37 15.12 -1.23
CA ILE A 228 -8.86 14.32 -2.34
C ILE A 228 -8.95 15.17 -3.61
N LEU A 229 -7.94 15.11 -4.47
CA LEU A 229 -7.88 15.84 -5.72
C LEU A 229 -8.24 14.91 -6.88
N ASN A 230 -9.42 15.10 -7.49
CA ASN A 230 -9.75 14.43 -8.74
C ASN A 230 -8.96 15.08 -9.87
N THR A 231 -7.96 14.36 -10.37
CA THR A 231 -7.08 14.84 -11.45
C THR A 231 -7.53 14.35 -12.82
N THR A 232 -8.67 13.66 -12.90
CA THR A 232 -9.24 13.14 -14.16
C THR A 232 -9.81 14.27 -14.98
N THR A 233 -9.39 14.34 -16.24
CA THR A 233 -9.99 15.20 -17.28
C THR A 233 -10.61 14.36 -18.39
N ASP A 234 -11.06 15.01 -19.46
CA ASP A 234 -11.52 14.36 -20.70
C ASP A 234 -10.37 13.84 -21.59
N ALA A 235 -9.11 14.06 -21.19
CA ALA A 235 -7.94 13.75 -22.00
C ALA A 235 -6.84 13.03 -21.20
N LEU A 236 -6.29 11.96 -21.80
CA LEU A 236 -5.28 11.10 -21.19
C LEU A 236 -3.99 11.84 -20.83
N ASP A 237 -3.49 12.66 -21.75
CA ASP A 237 -2.26 13.44 -21.59
C ASP A 237 -2.40 14.48 -20.49
N THR A 238 -3.51 15.22 -20.51
CA THR A 238 -3.82 16.27 -19.54
C THR A 238 -4.01 15.68 -18.14
N THR A 239 -4.75 14.56 -18.01
CA THR A 239 -4.88 13.86 -16.73
C THR A 239 -3.52 13.42 -16.17
N PHE A 240 -2.66 12.89 -17.04
CA PHE A 240 -1.33 12.43 -16.62
C PHE A 240 -0.48 13.60 -16.12
N GLU A 241 -0.45 14.71 -16.88
CA GLU A 241 0.24 15.93 -16.52
C GLU A 241 -0.29 16.49 -15.19
N GLN A 242 -1.60 16.63 -15.03
CA GLN A 242 -2.22 17.12 -13.79
C GLN A 242 -1.87 16.24 -12.58
N THR A 243 -1.94 14.91 -12.73
CA THR A 243 -1.62 13.97 -11.65
C THR A 243 -0.15 14.08 -11.23
N VAL A 244 0.76 14.27 -12.19
CA VAL A 244 2.18 14.50 -11.93
C VAL A 244 2.42 15.85 -11.28
N GLU A 245 1.78 16.91 -11.76
CA GLU A 245 1.96 18.26 -11.25
C GLU A 245 1.43 18.44 -9.83
N VAL A 246 0.33 17.77 -9.44
CA VAL A 246 -0.13 17.74 -8.04
C VAL A 246 0.98 17.22 -7.13
N ARG A 247 1.60 16.08 -7.48
CA ARG A 247 2.69 15.48 -6.69
C ARG A 247 3.94 16.38 -6.67
N ARG A 248 4.33 16.92 -7.82
CA ARG A 248 5.52 17.79 -7.94
C ARG A 248 5.36 19.09 -7.18
N THR A 249 4.20 19.72 -7.30
CA THR A 249 3.84 20.94 -6.57
C THR A 249 3.91 20.70 -5.08
N ALA A 250 3.30 19.60 -4.61
CA ALA A 250 3.32 19.26 -3.20
C ALA A 250 4.74 19.00 -2.67
N ILE A 251 5.50 18.13 -3.33
CA ILE A 251 6.77 17.62 -2.78
C ILE A 251 7.96 18.50 -3.17
N ALA A 252 8.16 18.75 -4.45
CA ALA A 252 9.31 19.53 -4.93
C ALA A 252 9.09 21.04 -4.76
N GLY A 253 7.83 21.51 -4.84
CA GLY A 253 7.46 22.89 -4.55
C GLY A 253 7.27 23.19 -3.06
N GLU A 254 7.28 22.17 -2.20
CA GLU A 254 6.90 22.25 -0.78
C GLU A 254 5.51 22.90 -0.56
N ASP A 255 4.62 22.80 -1.55
CA ASP A 255 3.30 23.44 -1.51
C ASP A 255 2.28 22.56 -0.77
N ARG A 256 1.82 23.04 0.38
CA ARG A 256 0.86 22.31 1.23
C ARG A 256 -0.59 22.47 0.79
N THR A 257 -0.91 23.42 -0.09
CA THR A 257 -2.25 23.63 -0.64
C THR A 257 -2.66 22.46 -1.52
N PHE A 258 -1.69 21.92 -2.29
CA PHE A 258 -1.84 20.69 -3.07
C PHE A 258 -1.32 19.44 -2.39
N GLY A 259 -1.05 19.53 -1.09
CA GLY A 259 -0.59 18.44 -0.24
C GLY A 259 -1.65 17.40 0.06
N TYR A 260 -2.39 16.91 -0.93
CA TYR A 260 -3.50 15.95 -0.74
C TYR A 260 -3.42 14.80 -1.75
N PRO A 261 -3.87 13.58 -1.39
CA PRO A 261 -3.93 12.45 -2.32
C PRO A 261 -4.86 12.73 -3.51
N SER A 262 -4.63 12.01 -4.61
CA SER A 262 -5.43 12.11 -5.83
C SER A 262 -6.27 10.87 -6.12
N ILE A 263 -7.37 11.09 -6.83
CA ILE A 263 -8.21 10.03 -7.43
C ILE A 263 -8.19 10.17 -8.95
N VAL A 264 -8.07 9.04 -9.65
CA VAL A 264 -8.10 8.98 -11.11
C VAL A 264 -9.14 7.96 -11.57
N PHE A 265 -10.03 8.38 -12.47
CA PHE A 265 -11.06 7.56 -13.09
C PHE A 265 -10.55 6.96 -14.41
N ALA A 266 -9.87 5.81 -14.32
CA ALA A 266 -9.34 5.12 -15.50
C ALA A 266 -10.46 4.59 -16.41
N ASN A 267 -11.60 4.27 -15.83
CA ASN A 267 -12.83 3.88 -16.53
C ASN A 267 -13.35 5.00 -17.45
N GLU A 268 -13.29 6.26 -17.01
CA GLU A 268 -13.75 7.40 -17.82
C GLU A 268 -12.78 7.74 -18.95
N LEU A 269 -11.49 7.50 -18.74
CA LEU A 269 -10.43 7.78 -19.71
C LEU A 269 -10.29 6.72 -20.82
N SER A 270 -10.97 5.59 -20.66
CA SER A 270 -10.82 4.43 -21.54
C SER A 270 -11.99 4.21 -22.50
N ASP A 271 -13.08 4.98 -22.36
CA ASP A 271 -14.27 4.90 -23.23
C ASP A 271 -14.77 3.46 -23.45
N GLY A 272 -14.73 2.64 -22.39
CA GLY A 272 -15.16 1.24 -22.41
C GLY A 272 -14.18 0.24 -23.03
N ASP A 273 -12.99 0.67 -23.48
CA ASP A 273 -11.92 -0.24 -23.92
C ASP A 273 -11.15 -0.79 -22.71
N ALA A 274 -11.41 -2.05 -22.37
CA ALA A 274 -10.78 -2.73 -21.24
C ALA A 274 -9.24 -2.83 -21.33
N TYR A 275 -8.65 -2.87 -22.54
CA TYR A 275 -7.19 -2.89 -22.69
C TYR A 275 -6.61 -1.49 -22.46
N LEU A 276 -7.29 -0.46 -22.96
CA LEU A 276 -6.91 0.92 -22.69
C LEU A 276 -7.04 1.23 -21.20
N GLU A 277 -8.17 0.88 -20.57
CA GLU A 277 -8.36 0.99 -19.13
C GLU A 277 -7.21 0.33 -18.37
N THR A 278 -6.82 -0.87 -18.81
CA THR A 278 -5.73 -1.62 -18.18
C THR A 278 -4.40 -0.86 -18.26
N ALA A 279 -4.08 -0.31 -19.43
CA ALA A 279 -2.86 0.46 -19.66
C ALA A 279 -2.86 1.77 -18.87
N VAL A 280 -3.99 2.47 -18.85
CA VAL A 280 -4.19 3.74 -18.13
C VAL A 280 -4.04 3.52 -16.63
N ALA A 281 -4.76 2.57 -16.05
CA ALA A 281 -4.65 2.22 -14.64
C ALA A 281 -3.21 1.82 -14.23
N SER A 282 -2.52 1.03 -15.07
CA SER A 282 -1.13 0.64 -14.83
C SER A 282 -0.20 1.84 -14.74
N SER A 283 -0.42 2.86 -15.59
CA SER A 283 0.37 4.09 -15.56
C SER A 283 0.22 4.81 -14.22
N TYR A 284 -1.00 4.88 -13.68
CA TYR A 284 -1.32 5.56 -12.43
C TYR A 284 -0.89 4.80 -11.17
N VAL A 285 -0.74 3.47 -11.24
CA VAL A 285 0.01 2.72 -10.20
C VAL A 285 1.45 3.20 -10.11
N THR A 286 2.07 3.54 -11.24
CA THR A 286 3.46 4.03 -11.27
C THR A 286 3.58 5.55 -11.12
N ARG A 287 2.45 6.28 -11.21
CA ARG A 287 2.37 7.74 -11.26
C ARG A 287 1.24 8.27 -10.37
N TYR A 288 1.54 8.25 -9.09
CA TYR A 288 1.02 9.11 -8.01
C TYR A 288 -0.48 9.13 -7.73
N ALA A 289 -1.32 8.42 -8.47
CA ALA A 289 -2.71 8.23 -8.06
C ALA A 289 -2.76 7.54 -6.70
N SER A 290 -3.66 7.99 -5.82
CA SER A 290 -3.90 7.37 -4.52
C SER A 290 -5.15 6.49 -4.53
N ILE A 291 -6.08 6.76 -5.45
CA ILE A 291 -7.22 5.89 -5.78
C ILE A 291 -7.29 5.77 -7.30
N ILE A 292 -7.43 4.55 -7.81
CA ILE A 292 -7.60 4.26 -9.23
C ILE A 292 -8.95 3.56 -9.40
N VAL A 293 -9.84 4.18 -10.16
CA VAL A 293 -11.20 3.69 -10.39
C VAL A 293 -11.27 2.95 -11.72
N PHE A 294 -11.76 1.71 -11.65
CA PHE A 294 -12.04 0.82 -12.77
C PHE A 294 -13.55 0.73 -13.01
N ASP A 295 -13.95 0.42 -14.24
CA ASP A 295 -15.33 0.05 -14.54
C ASP A 295 -15.63 -1.28 -13.84
N ASP A 296 -14.81 -2.29 -14.09
CA ASP A 296 -14.86 -3.58 -13.41
C ASP A 296 -13.45 -4.13 -13.21
N ILE A 297 -13.29 -4.98 -12.20
CA ILE A 297 -12.05 -5.70 -11.95
C ILE A 297 -12.38 -7.16 -11.67
N THR A 298 -11.78 -8.05 -12.46
CA THR A 298 -11.97 -9.49 -12.37
C THR A 298 -10.72 -10.12 -11.79
N TYR A 299 -10.81 -11.36 -11.28
CA TYR A 299 -9.64 -12.07 -10.77
C TYR A 299 -8.46 -12.12 -11.77
N PRO A 300 -8.65 -12.41 -13.08
CA PRO A 300 -7.56 -12.37 -14.05
C PRO A 300 -6.89 -11.01 -14.23
N THR A 301 -7.66 -9.91 -14.17
CA THR A 301 -7.10 -8.55 -14.30
C THR A 301 -6.47 -8.08 -12.98
N ALA A 302 -7.02 -8.49 -11.84
CA ALA A 302 -6.47 -8.19 -10.52
C ALA A 302 -5.03 -8.69 -10.33
N LEU A 303 -4.74 -9.94 -10.73
CA LEU A 303 -3.43 -10.57 -10.55
C LEU A 303 -2.23 -9.68 -10.98
N PRO A 304 -2.16 -9.18 -12.23
CA PRO A 304 -1.08 -8.30 -12.65
C PRO A 304 -1.10 -6.93 -11.96
N PHE A 305 -2.28 -6.36 -11.64
CA PHE A 305 -2.38 -5.06 -10.98
C PHE A 305 -1.82 -5.07 -9.56
N PHE A 306 -2.30 -5.99 -8.73
CA PHE A 306 -1.79 -6.13 -7.36
C PHE A 306 -0.30 -6.50 -7.37
N GLY A 307 0.15 -7.30 -8.34
CA GLY A 307 1.57 -7.59 -8.56
C GLY A 307 2.38 -6.32 -8.88
N LEU A 308 1.93 -5.50 -9.83
CA LEU A 308 2.57 -4.23 -10.17
C LEU A 308 2.61 -3.28 -8.98
N ARG A 309 1.48 -3.11 -8.27
CA ARG A 309 1.37 -2.26 -7.09
C ARG A 309 2.32 -2.71 -5.98
N GLN A 310 2.33 -4.00 -5.66
CA GLN A 310 3.26 -4.55 -4.67
C GLN A 310 4.70 -4.26 -5.09
N ASN A 311 5.08 -4.52 -6.34
CA ASN A 311 6.44 -4.27 -6.84
C ASN A 311 6.86 -2.79 -6.73
N ILE A 312 5.97 -1.86 -7.08
CA ILE A 312 6.26 -0.41 -7.06
C ILE A 312 6.35 0.13 -5.63
N TYR A 313 5.50 -0.37 -4.73
CA TYR A 313 5.39 0.14 -3.35
C TYR A 313 6.20 -0.65 -2.30
N THR A 314 6.88 -1.73 -2.68
CA THR A 314 7.89 -2.35 -1.82
C THR A 314 9.02 -1.37 -1.54
N ASP A 315 9.44 -1.25 -0.28
CA ASP A 315 10.57 -0.41 0.14
C ASP A 315 11.86 -0.90 -0.54
N PRO A 316 12.48 -0.11 -1.44
CA PRO A 316 13.68 -0.53 -2.15
C PRO A 316 14.91 -0.68 -1.24
N GLN A 317 14.87 -0.16 0.00
CA GLN A 317 15.97 -0.27 0.96
C GLN A 317 15.87 -1.55 1.81
N LYS A 318 14.71 -2.21 1.83
CA LYS A 318 14.45 -3.39 2.67
C LYS A 318 14.07 -4.57 1.79
N PRO A 319 14.96 -5.57 1.65
CA PRO A 319 14.61 -6.80 0.97
C PRO A 319 13.42 -7.47 1.67
N MET A 320 12.46 -7.95 0.89
CA MET A 320 11.35 -8.76 1.41
C MET A 320 11.91 -10.11 1.85
N ARG A 321 11.68 -10.49 3.11
CA ARG A 321 12.21 -11.71 3.71
C ARG A 321 11.08 -12.62 4.16
N VAL A 322 11.31 -13.92 4.07
CA VAL A 322 10.52 -14.92 4.79
C VAL A 322 11.24 -15.30 6.08
N GLU A 323 10.51 -15.86 7.03
CA GLU A 323 11.08 -16.31 8.30
C GLU A 323 12.10 -17.43 8.04
N PRO A 324 13.36 -17.31 8.53
CA PRO A 324 14.34 -18.40 8.49
C PRO A 324 13.90 -19.56 9.39
N LYS A 325 13.45 -20.65 8.77
CA LYS A 325 13.04 -21.89 9.44
C LYS A 325 13.00 -23.05 8.45
N ILE A 326 12.62 -24.22 8.95
CA ILE A 326 12.20 -25.33 8.09
C ILE A 326 10.71 -25.21 7.77
N TYR A 327 10.37 -25.40 6.49
CA TYR A 327 8.98 -25.46 6.01
C TYR A 327 8.67 -26.87 5.53
N GLU A 328 7.43 -27.29 5.74
CA GLU A 328 6.95 -28.65 5.45
C GLU A 328 6.09 -28.65 4.19
N PHE A 329 6.39 -29.55 3.24
CA PHE A 329 5.61 -29.70 2.00
C PHE A 329 5.13 -31.13 1.83
N ALA A 330 3.84 -31.28 1.54
CA ALA A 330 3.17 -32.55 1.27
C ALA A 330 3.42 -33.66 2.31
N ASN A 331 3.38 -33.30 3.61
CA ASN A 331 3.57 -34.20 4.76
C ASN A 331 4.90 -35.00 4.68
N PRO A 332 6.05 -34.34 4.86
CA PRO A 332 7.35 -34.99 4.76
C PRO A 332 7.55 -36.09 5.81
N THR A 333 8.35 -37.09 5.43
CA THR A 333 8.69 -38.28 6.24
C THR A 333 10.15 -38.25 6.68
N GLU A 334 10.57 -39.23 7.48
CA GLU A 334 11.97 -39.40 7.91
C GLU A 334 12.95 -39.66 6.75
N GLU A 335 12.45 -40.10 5.59
CA GLU A 335 13.22 -40.32 4.37
C GLU A 335 13.14 -39.13 3.39
N SER A 336 12.29 -38.13 3.65
CA SER A 336 12.09 -37.01 2.73
C SER A 336 13.34 -36.14 2.58
N PRO A 337 13.67 -35.67 1.37
CA PRO A 337 14.83 -34.81 1.17
C PRO A 337 14.63 -33.43 1.80
N VAL A 338 15.73 -32.80 2.19
CA VAL A 338 15.78 -31.40 2.60
C VAL A 338 16.28 -30.58 1.42
N LEU A 339 15.48 -29.64 0.93
CA LEU A 339 15.89 -28.70 -0.10
C LEU A 339 16.39 -27.43 0.57
N LEU A 340 17.52 -26.91 0.11
CA LEU A 340 18.07 -25.63 0.54
C LEU A 340 17.61 -24.51 -0.39
N THR A 341 17.18 -23.39 0.18
CA THR A 341 17.15 -22.11 -0.54
C THR A 341 17.53 -20.96 0.40
N VAL A 342 17.02 -19.75 0.20
CA VAL A 342 17.36 -18.54 0.97
C VAL A 342 16.09 -17.84 1.46
N ASP A 343 16.27 -16.95 2.43
CA ASP A 343 15.21 -16.18 3.06
C ASP A 343 14.71 -14.98 2.23
N PHE A 344 15.25 -14.74 1.03
CA PHE A 344 14.71 -13.74 0.11
C PHE A 344 13.35 -14.19 -0.44
N ALA A 345 12.30 -13.40 -0.17
CA ALA A 345 10.91 -13.80 -0.42
C ALA A 345 10.67 -14.23 -1.87
N LEU A 346 11.19 -13.51 -2.87
CA LEU A 346 11.00 -13.89 -4.27
C LEU A 346 11.63 -15.25 -4.59
N THR A 347 12.84 -15.52 -4.07
CA THR A 347 13.48 -16.82 -4.27
C THR A 347 12.74 -17.92 -3.52
N TYR A 348 12.32 -17.67 -2.27
CA TYR A 348 11.52 -18.60 -1.50
C TYR A 348 10.21 -18.97 -2.20
N PHE A 349 9.41 -17.99 -2.64
CA PHE A 349 8.09 -18.27 -3.25
C PHE A 349 8.21 -18.96 -4.61
N VAL A 350 9.27 -18.67 -5.38
CA VAL A 350 9.57 -19.41 -6.61
C VAL A 350 9.93 -20.86 -6.33
N VAL A 351 10.72 -21.14 -5.29
CA VAL A 351 11.11 -22.52 -4.93
C VAL A 351 9.94 -23.27 -4.29
N SER A 352 9.32 -22.71 -3.26
CA SER A 352 8.22 -23.34 -2.52
C SER A 352 7.01 -23.64 -3.41
N GLY A 353 6.64 -22.74 -4.31
CA GLY A 353 5.55 -22.99 -5.27
C GLY A 353 5.84 -24.18 -6.19
N GLU A 354 7.11 -24.38 -6.56
CA GLU A 354 7.53 -25.52 -7.37
C GLU A 354 7.61 -26.83 -6.57
N VAL A 355 8.02 -26.76 -5.30
CA VAL A 355 7.94 -27.89 -4.37
C VAL A 355 6.49 -28.30 -4.15
N GLU A 356 5.58 -27.35 -3.92
CA GLU A 356 4.15 -27.61 -3.76
C GLU A 356 3.54 -28.22 -5.04
N ARG A 357 3.87 -27.65 -6.22
CA ARG A 357 3.44 -28.17 -7.52
C ARG A 357 3.89 -29.60 -7.78
N SER A 358 5.04 -30.01 -7.22
CA SER A 358 5.54 -31.38 -7.33
C SER A 358 4.64 -32.40 -6.62
N LYS A 359 3.90 -31.98 -5.59
CA LYS A 359 3.13 -32.85 -4.67
C LYS A 359 3.98 -33.94 -4.02
N LYS A 360 5.31 -33.76 -3.95
CA LYS A 360 6.23 -34.71 -3.33
C LYS A 360 6.55 -34.28 -1.89
N PRO A 361 6.60 -35.23 -0.93
CA PRO A 361 6.95 -34.93 0.45
C PRO A 361 8.40 -34.43 0.58
N ALA A 362 8.58 -33.21 1.07
CA ALA A 362 9.89 -32.58 1.18
C ALA A 362 9.96 -31.56 2.33
N TRP A 363 11.17 -31.37 2.85
CA TRP A 363 11.49 -30.27 3.76
C TRP A 363 12.15 -29.13 2.97
N LEU A 364 11.85 -27.88 3.31
CA LEU A 364 12.53 -26.72 2.74
C LEU A 364 13.26 -25.95 3.85
N LEU A 365 14.59 -25.96 3.81
CA LEU A 365 15.49 -25.32 4.78
C LEU A 365 15.82 -23.89 4.34
N ILE A 366 15.44 -22.92 5.17
CA ILE A 366 15.65 -21.49 4.92
C ILE A 366 16.61 -20.91 5.96
N PRO A 367 17.92 -20.80 5.68
CA PRO A 367 18.86 -20.07 6.52
C PRO A 367 18.66 -18.55 6.41
N ASP A 368 19.15 -17.81 7.41
CA ASP A 368 19.32 -16.36 7.27
C ASP A 368 20.44 -16.07 6.27
N ALA A 369 20.05 -15.69 5.06
CA ALA A 369 20.95 -15.34 3.97
C ALA A 369 20.94 -13.82 3.69
N GLY A 370 20.52 -13.01 4.68
CA GLY A 370 20.43 -11.56 4.61
C GLY A 370 19.28 -11.02 3.76
N GLY A 371 18.34 -11.87 3.34
CA GLY A 371 17.28 -11.48 2.41
C GLY A 371 17.76 -11.26 0.97
N TYR A 372 18.86 -11.89 0.57
CA TYR A 372 19.37 -11.84 -0.79
C TYR A 372 19.06 -13.12 -1.58
N SER A 373 19.06 -13.03 -2.91
CA SER A 373 18.91 -14.21 -3.78
C SER A 373 20.08 -15.19 -3.60
N VAL A 374 19.89 -16.47 -3.96
CA VAL A 374 20.91 -17.53 -3.80
C VAL A 374 22.31 -17.08 -4.25
N LEU A 375 22.44 -16.57 -5.48
CA LEU A 375 23.74 -16.15 -6.02
C LEU A 375 24.29 -14.90 -5.32
N THR A 376 23.43 -13.95 -4.97
CA THR A 376 23.83 -12.72 -4.28
C THR A 376 24.30 -13.05 -2.86
N SER A 377 23.57 -13.89 -2.12
CA SER A 377 23.95 -14.35 -0.79
C SER A 377 25.26 -15.12 -0.81
N TRP A 378 25.43 -16.03 -1.77
CA TRP A 378 26.68 -16.78 -1.95
C TRP A 378 27.86 -15.84 -2.23
N ALA A 379 27.74 -14.95 -3.22
CA ALA A 379 28.80 -14.00 -3.57
C ALA A 379 29.14 -13.04 -2.41
N ALA A 380 28.17 -12.68 -1.57
CA ALA A 380 28.36 -11.85 -0.39
C ALA A 380 28.84 -12.62 0.86
N GLY A 381 29.05 -13.95 0.76
CA GLY A 381 29.41 -14.80 1.90
C GLY A 381 28.32 -14.94 2.97
N LYS A 382 27.07 -14.59 2.63
CA LYS A 382 25.88 -14.73 3.49
C LYS A 382 25.22 -16.10 3.37
N LEU A 383 25.52 -16.85 2.30
CA LEU A 383 25.20 -18.27 2.17
C LEU A 383 26.52 -19.04 2.07
N SER A 384 26.97 -19.61 3.18
CA SER A 384 28.20 -20.40 3.31
C SER A 384 27.91 -21.79 3.88
N ALA A 385 28.86 -22.71 3.80
CA ALA A 385 28.75 -24.03 4.43
C ALA A 385 28.48 -23.93 5.94
N SER A 386 29.13 -23.00 6.64
CA SER A 386 28.90 -22.74 8.06
C SER A 386 27.49 -22.23 8.37
N VAL A 387 26.96 -21.33 7.55
CA VAL A 387 25.56 -20.83 7.71
C VAL A 387 24.56 -21.96 7.53
N ILE A 388 24.76 -22.82 6.52
CA ILE A 388 23.90 -23.97 6.25
C ILE A 388 23.96 -24.97 7.41
N LYS A 389 25.17 -25.29 7.90
CA LYS A 389 25.37 -26.18 9.04
C LYS A 389 24.65 -25.68 10.28
N ASN A 390 24.84 -24.41 10.65
CA ASN A 390 24.20 -23.83 11.82
C ASN A 390 22.68 -23.93 11.69
N MET A 391 22.12 -23.61 10.52
CA MET A 391 20.69 -23.72 10.27
C MET A 391 20.18 -25.18 10.39
N VAL A 392 20.93 -26.16 9.90
CA VAL A 392 20.61 -27.59 10.08
C VAL A 392 20.56 -27.97 11.57
N GLN A 393 21.54 -27.52 12.36
CA GLN A 393 21.62 -27.83 13.80
C GLN A 393 20.52 -27.12 14.61
N GLU A 394 20.27 -25.84 14.33
CA GLU A 394 19.30 -25.02 15.05
C GLU A 394 17.84 -25.37 14.72
N SER A 395 17.57 -25.85 13.50
CA SER A 395 16.22 -26.17 13.06
C SER A 395 15.66 -27.48 13.61
N GLY A 396 16.49 -28.33 14.20
CA GLY A 396 16.10 -29.68 14.66
C GLY A 396 15.77 -30.66 13.53
N ILE A 397 16.10 -30.34 12.27
CA ILE A 397 15.78 -31.20 11.13
C ILE A 397 16.50 -32.54 11.20
N GLU A 398 17.68 -32.60 11.83
CA GLU A 398 18.44 -33.85 12.00
C GLU A 398 17.68 -34.92 12.78
N GLU A 399 16.90 -34.52 13.76
CA GLU A 399 16.13 -35.43 14.61
C GLU A 399 14.89 -35.98 13.90
N LYS A 400 14.49 -35.34 12.79
CA LYS A 400 13.32 -35.72 11.99
C LYS A 400 13.66 -36.67 10.85
N LEU A 401 14.94 -36.99 10.61
CA LEU A 401 15.39 -37.73 9.44
C LEU A 401 16.15 -39.02 9.81
N SER A 402 15.75 -40.12 9.19
CA SER A 402 16.54 -41.37 9.14
C SER A 402 17.59 -41.30 8.03
N LYS A 403 17.27 -40.64 6.91
CA LYS A 403 18.18 -40.42 5.77
C LYS A 403 18.45 -38.93 5.55
N LYS A 404 19.68 -38.53 5.88
CA LYS A 404 20.15 -37.14 5.83
C LYS A 404 20.57 -36.74 4.41
N ARG A 405 19.62 -36.28 3.60
CA ARG A 405 19.84 -35.76 2.23
C ARG A 405 19.59 -34.27 2.16
N LEU A 406 20.59 -33.49 1.75
CA LEU A 406 20.47 -32.05 1.50
C LEU A 406 20.65 -31.76 0.01
N VAL A 407 19.63 -31.16 -0.61
CA VAL A 407 19.61 -30.75 -2.01
C VAL A 407 19.95 -29.27 -2.11
N LEU A 408 21.05 -28.95 -2.80
CA LEU A 408 21.50 -27.58 -3.05
C LEU A 408 20.86 -27.02 -4.33
N PRO A 409 20.65 -25.69 -4.43
CA PRO A 409 20.43 -25.05 -5.73
C PRO A 409 21.62 -25.30 -6.67
N GLY A 410 21.36 -25.66 -7.92
CA GLY A 410 22.40 -26.03 -8.88
C GLY A 410 23.46 -24.94 -9.11
N LYS A 411 23.04 -23.67 -9.08
CA LYS A 411 23.92 -22.52 -9.27
C LYS A 411 24.97 -22.32 -8.15
N VAL A 412 24.85 -23.05 -7.04
CA VAL A 412 25.84 -23.06 -5.95
C VAL A 412 26.45 -24.46 -5.73
N ALA A 413 26.47 -25.30 -6.77
CA ALA A 413 27.07 -26.63 -6.74
C ALA A 413 28.54 -26.64 -6.27
N VAL A 414 29.26 -25.54 -6.50
CA VAL A 414 30.65 -25.35 -6.05
C VAL A 414 30.81 -25.46 -4.53
N MET A 415 29.76 -25.19 -3.76
CA MET A 415 29.76 -25.28 -2.30
C MET A 415 29.69 -26.72 -1.78
N LYS A 416 29.46 -27.71 -2.65
CA LYS A 416 29.20 -29.10 -2.24
C LYS A 416 30.28 -29.65 -1.32
N GLY A 417 31.56 -29.52 -1.70
CA GLY A 417 32.69 -30.06 -0.93
C GLY A 417 32.76 -29.45 0.47
N ASP A 418 32.71 -28.12 0.58
CA ASP A 418 32.75 -27.41 1.85
C ASP A 418 31.59 -27.81 2.77
N ILE A 419 30.40 -28.06 2.20
CA ILE A 419 29.22 -28.50 2.97
C ILE A 419 29.38 -29.96 3.42
N GLU A 420 29.93 -30.85 2.59
CA GLU A 420 30.23 -32.24 2.96
C GLU A 420 31.23 -32.32 4.12
N GLU A 421 32.21 -31.41 4.17
CA GLU A 421 33.15 -31.30 5.29
C GLU A 421 32.48 -30.82 6.59
N GLU A 422 31.58 -29.84 6.50
CA GLU A 422 30.90 -29.24 7.66
C GLU A 422 29.72 -30.08 8.19
N LEU A 423 29.11 -30.92 7.35
CA LEU A 423 27.98 -31.80 7.67
C LEU A 423 28.33 -33.27 7.41
N PRO A 424 29.25 -33.87 8.18
CA PRO A 424 29.64 -35.26 8.00
C PRO A 424 28.43 -36.20 8.19
N GLY A 425 28.25 -37.14 7.26
CA GLY A 425 27.13 -38.10 7.26
C GLY A 425 25.87 -37.60 6.55
N TRP A 426 25.86 -36.37 6.04
CA TRP A 426 24.84 -35.91 5.09
C TRP A 426 25.23 -36.25 3.65
N GLU A 427 24.27 -36.73 2.87
CA GLU A 427 24.40 -36.86 1.41
C GLU A 427 24.05 -35.51 0.77
N ILE A 428 25.05 -34.84 0.19
CA ILE A 428 24.87 -33.54 -0.47
C ILE A 428 24.64 -33.73 -1.97
N ILE A 429 23.44 -33.34 -2.41
CA ILE A 429 22.95 -33.53 -3.77
C ILE A 429 22.86 -32.17 -4.46
N VAL A 430 23.39 -32.08 -5.67
CA VAL A 430 23.23 -30.89 -6.51
C VAL A 430 21.87 -30.98 -7.21
N GLY A 431 20.97 -30.07 -6.86
CA GLY A 431 19.67 -29.92 -7.51
C GLY A 431 19.77 -29.15 -8.84
N PRO A 432 18.61 -28.82 -9.43
CA PRO A 432 18.57 -28.07 -10.69
C PRO A 432 19.03 -26.62 -10.52
N ASP A 433 19.47 -26.00 -11.62
CA ASP A 433 19.82 -24.57 -11.66
C ASP A 433 18.59 -23.67 -11.53
N GLU A 434 17.44 -24.12 -12.04
CA GLU A 434 16.20 -23.35 -12.06
C GLU A 434 15.08 -24.09 -11.31
N ALA A 435 14.34 -23.35 -10.48
CA ALA A 435 13.31 -23.92 -9.61
C ALA A 435 12.20 -24.66 -10.37
N MET A 436 11.88 -24.25 -11.60
CA MET A 436 10.84 -24.91 -12.41
C MET A 436 11.13 -26.39 -12.73
N GLN A 437 12.37 -26.83 -12.54
CA GLN A 437 12.79 -28.22 -12.76
C GLN A 437 12.64 -29.08 -11.49
N ILE A 438 12.36 -28.49 -10.33
CA ILE A 438 12.17 -29.18 -9.05
C ILE A 438 11.12 -30.30 -9.14
N PRO A 439 9.94 -30.12 -9.78
CA PRO A 439 8.94 -31.19 -9.84
C PRO A 439 9.47 -32.47 -10.49
N LYS A 440 10.21 -32.33 -11.60
CA LYS A 440 10.83 -33.47 -12.28
C LYS A 440 11.96 -34.05 -11.42
N PHE A 441 12.84 -33.20 -10.90
CA PHE A 441 13.95 -33.62 -10.06
C PHE A 441 13.50 -34.43 -8.84
N LEU A 442 12.48 -33.97 -8.11
CA LEU A 442 11.92 -34.71 -6.96
C LEU A 442 11.22 -36.00 -7.36
N SER A 443 10.67 -36.08 -8.57
CA SER A 443 10.13 -37.33 -9.10
C SER A 443 11.23 -38.35 -9.41
N ASP A 444 12.38 -37.89 -9.91
CA ASP A 444 13.52 -38.72 -10.28
C ASP A 444 14.40 -39.10 -9.07
N LEU A 445 14.39 -38.28 -8.01
CA LEU A 445 15.11 -38.51 -6.75
C LEU A 445 14.44 -39.56 -5.83
N GLY A 446 13.15 -39.84 -6.10
CA GLY A 446 12.29 -40.74 -5.34
C GLY A 446 12.86 -42.14 -5.16
#